data_AF-A0A924A8G6-F1
#
_entry.id   AF-A0A924A8G6-F1
#
_cell.length_a   1.000
_cell.length_b   1.000
_cell.length_c   1.000
_cell.angle_alpha   90.00
_cell.angle_beta   90.00
_cell.angle_gamma   90.00
#
_symmetry.space_group_name_H-M   'P 1'
#
loop_
_entity.id
_entity.type
_entity.pdbx_description
1 polymer ?
#
loop_
_entity_poly.entity_id
_entity_poly.type
_entity_poly.pdbx_seq_one_letter_code
_entity_poly.pdbx_strand_id
1 'polypeptide(L)' 'MPVIIFHGDKDEVIYYNSSIKLKKLFKNSDTLITLRGQGHNGITDNVEYTASIKEILANN' A
#
# COMPACT_ATOMS: atom_id res chain seq x y z
N MET A 1 6.83 14.92 6.29
CA MET A 1 7.21 13.57 5.81
C MET A 1 5.97 12.90 5.24
N PRO A 2 5.98 12.47 3.96
CA PRO A 2 4.93 11.65 3.38
C PRO A 2 4.91 10.26 4.04
N VAL A 3 3.72 9.67 4.17
CA VAL A 3 3.53 8.27 4.58
C VAL A 3 2.93 7.49 3.40
N ILE A 4 3.50 6.34 3.09
CA ILE A 4 3.05 5.46 2.01
C ILE A 4 2.63 4.14 2.62
N ILE A 5 1.41 3.71 2.33
CA ILE A 5 0.83 2.45 2.82
C ILE A 5 0.61 1.53 1.62
N PHE A 6 1.07 0.29 1.73
CA PHE A 6 0.75 -0.80 0.82
C PHE A 6 -0.27 -1.72 1.48
N HIS A 7 -1.33 -2.10 0.78
CA HIS A 7 -2.33 -3.05 1.30
C HIS A 7 -2.87 -3.92 0.17
N GLY A 8 -2.83 -5.23 0.35
CA GLY A 8 -3.52 -6.17 -0.53
C GLY A 8 -5.05 -6.08 -0.46
N ASP A 9 -5.73 -6.04 -1.60
CA ASP A 9 -7.21 -5.99 -1.62
C ASP A 9 -7.89 -7.32 -1.28
N LYS A 10 -7.11 -8.40 -1.14
CA LYS A 10 -7.55 -9.73 -0.67
C LYS A 10 -6.96 -10.11 0.68
N ASP A 11 -6.44 -9.16 1.44
CA ASP A 11 -5.95 -9.41 2.80
C ASP A 11 -7.06 -10.01 3.68
N GLU A 12 -6.82 -11.25 4.08
CA GLU A 12 -7.72 -12.10 4.84
C GLU A 12 -7.61 -11.92 6.36
N VAL A 13 -6.60 -11.18 6.83
CA VAL A 13 -6.34 -10.91 8.25
C VAL A 13 -6.73 -9.47 8.60
N ILE A 14 -6.34 -8.51 7.76
CA ILE A 14 -6.60 -7.09 7.94
C ILE A 14 -7.50 -6.60 6.80
N TYR A 15 -8.74 -6.29 7.12
CA TYR A 15 -9.73 -5.85 6.15
C TYR A 15 -9.29 -4.59 5.38
N TYR A 16 -9.12 -4.71 4.06
CA TYR A 16 -8.67 -3.64 3.15
C TYR A 16 -9.43 -2.31 3.30
N ASN A 17 -10.74 -2.35 3.52
CA ASN A 17 -11.53 -1.12 3.69
C ASN A 17 -11.17 -0.32 4.95
N SER A 18 -10.40 -0.89 5.88
CA SER A 18 -9.78 -0.13 6.98
C SER A 18 -8.80 0.90 6.44
N SER A 19 -7.98 0.53 5.46
CA SER A 19 -7.07 1.45 4.76
C SER A 19 -7.82 2.49 3.92
N ILE A 20 -8.96 2.12 3.31
CA ILE A 20 -9.84 3.09 2.62
C ILE A 20 -10.42 4.12 3.60
N LYS A 21 -10.85 3.68 4.80
CA LYS A 21 -11.32 4.60 5.85
C LYS A 21 -10.20 5.52 6.32
N LEU A 22 -9.00 4.97 6.56
CA LEU A 22 -7.83 5.73 6.97
C LEU A 22 -7.40 6.76 5.90
N LYS A 23 -7.48 6.40 4.61
CA LYS A 23 -7.15 7.28 3.48
C LYS A 23 -7.92 8.61 3.53
N LYS A 24 -9.13 8.64 4.09
CA LYS A 24 -9.91 9.88 4.25
C LYS A 24 -9.26 10.91 5.18
N LEU A 25 -8.31 10.48 6.01
CA LEU A 25 -7.59 11.29 6.99
C LEU A 25 -6.15 11.59 6.56
N PHE A 26 -5.74 11.17 5.37
CA PHE A 26 -4.40 11.39 4.84
C PHE A 26 -4.11 12.89 4.67
N LYS A 27 -2.86 13.27 4.92
CA LYS A 27 -2.35 14.54 4.40
C LYS A 27 -2.24 14.43 2.88
N ASN A 28 -2.17 15.57 2.20
CA ASN A 28 -2.05 15.61 0.73
C ASN A 28 -0.85 14.82 0.17
N SER A 29 0.19 14.62 0.98
CA SER A 29 1.41 13.89 0.58
C SER A 29 1.36 12.39 0.87
N ASP A 30 0.33 11.89 1.56
CA ASP A 30 0.25 10.48 1.95
C ASP A 30 -0.46 9.68 0.86
N THR A 31 -0.04 8.44 0.67
CA THR A 31 -0.52 7.59 -0.44
C THR A 31 -0.89 6.20 0.06
N LEU A 32 -1.99 5.66 -0.48
CA LEU A 32 -2.37 4.26 -0.33
C LEU A 32 -2.20 3.59 -1.69
N ILE A 33 -1.31 2.61 -1.75
CA ILE A 33 -1.06 1.76 -2.90
C ILE A 33 -1.76 0.43 -2.64
N THR A 34 -2.81 0.16 -3.41
CA THR A 34 -3.55 -1.09 -3.35
C THR A 34 -2.85 -2.12 -4.22
N LEU A 35 -2.48 -3.25 -3.63
CA LEU A 35 -1.88 -4.38 -4.33
C LEU A 35 -2.98 -5.34 -4.76
N ARG A 36 -3.26 -5.42 -6.06
CA ARG A 36 -4.41 -6.19 -6.57
C ARG A 36 -4.19 -7.69 -6.42
N GLY A 37 -5.19 -8.38 -5.90
CA GLY A 37 -5.17 -9.84 -5.66
C GLY A 37 -4.27 -10.28 -4.51
N GLN A 38 -3.58 -9.36 -3.82
CA GLN A 38 -2.62 -9.64 -2.77
C GLN A 38 -3.34 -9.96 -1.45
N GLY A 39 -2.97 -11.09 -0.83
CA GLY A 39 -3.38 -11.45 0.53
C GLY A 39 -2.49 -10.82 1.59
N HIS A 40 -2.62 -11.26 2.84
CA HIS A 40 -1.86 -10.69 3.96
C HIS A 40 -0.34 -10.92 3.82
N ASN A 41 0.05 -12.12 3.39
CA ASN A 41 1.45 -12.56 3.35
C ASN A 41 2.12 -12.30 2.00
N GLY A 42 3.44 -12.15 1.99
CA GLY A 42 4.23 -12.05 0.74
C GLY A 42 4.12 -10.71 0.02
N ILE A 43 3.71 -9.64 0.73
CA ILE A 43 3.61 -8.27 0.16
C ILE A 43 4.92 -7.85 -0.52
N THR A 44 6.08 -8.19 0.06
CA THR A 44 7.39 -7.82 -0.49
C THR A 44 7.76 -8.55 -1.76
N ASP A 45 7.12 -9.68 -2.06
CA ASP A 45 7.32 -10.46 -3.29
C ASP A 45 6.36 -10.01 -4.40
N ASN A 46 5.40 -9.13 -4.08
CA ASN A 46 4.45 -8.61 -5.05
C ASN A 46 5.17 -7.72 -6.08
N VAL A 47 4.87 -7.94 -7.36
CA VAL A 47 5.48 -7.20 -8.47
C VAL A 47 5.11 -5.72 -8.46
N GLU A 48 3.88 -5.37 -8.06
CA GLU A 48 3.42 -3.99 -7.93
C GLU A 48 4.11 -3.30 -6.74
N TYR A 49 4.32 -4.02 -5.63
CA TYR A 49 5.11 -3.53 -4.50
C TYR A 49 6.56 -3.23 -4.93
N THR A 50 7.23 -4.20 -5.55
CA THR A 50 8.64 -4.08 -5.94
C THR A 50 8.86 -2.95 -6.94
N ALA A 51 7.96 -2.78 -7.91
CA ALA A 51 8.02 -1.65 -8.85
C ALA A 51 7.83 -0.32 -8.12
N SER A 52 6.79 -0.21 -7.29
CA SER A 52 6.47 1.04 -6.57
C SER A 52 7.56 1.45 -5.60
N ILE A 53 8.09 0.52 -4.79
CA ILE A 53 9.11 0.83 -3.79
C ILE A 53 10.42 1.28 -4.46
N LYS A 54 10.77 0.74 -5.63
CA LYS A 54 11.93 1.17 -6.40
C LYS A 54 11.78 2.63 -6.86
N GLU A 55 10.62 3.00 -7.39
CA GLU A 55 10.33 4.37 -7.81
C GLU A 55 10.34 5.36 -6.63
N ILE A 56 9.73 4.96 -5.50
CA ILE A 56 9.71 5.77 -4.29
C ILE A 56 11.14 6.03 -3.81
N LEU A 57 11.98 5.01 -3.71
CA LEU A 57 13.36 5.15 -3.23
C LEU A 57 14.27 5.89 -4.20
N ALA A 58 14.00 5.83 -5.51
CA ALA A 58 14.77 6.57 -6.51
C ALA A 58 14.46 8.08 -6.52
N ASN A 59 13.27 8.47 -6.04
CA ASN A 59 12.78 9.86 -6.03
C ASN A 59 12.82 10.51 -4.63
N ASN A 60 13.53 9.90 -3.67
CA ASN A 60 13.76 10.46 -2.34
C ASN A 60 15.15 11.08 -2.20
#